data_AF-A0A531KCN4-F1
#
_entry.id   AF-A0A531KCN4-F1
#
_cell.length_a   1.000
_cell.length_b   1.000
_cell.length_c   1.000
_cell.angle_alpha   90.00
_cell.angle_beta   90.00
_cell.angle_gamma   90.00
#
_symmetry.space_group_name_H-M   'P 1'
#
loop_
_entity.id
_entity.type
_entity.pdbx_description
1 polymer ?
#
loop_
_entity_poly.entity_id
_entity_poly.type
_entity_poly.pdbx_seq_one_letter_code
_entity_poly.pdbx_strand_id
1 'polypeptide(L)'
;TYVEDMAATVPYAARIFDPALWRADQPLRVVLIGTDFQVRVWEALLRIPMGRACTYSSIAAGIGAPSASRAVGAAVGANPMSFVVPCHRALGKSGALTGYHWGLTRKRAILGWEAGQIGS
;
A
#
# COMPACT_ATOMS: atom_id res chain seq x y z
N THR A 1 -11.34 22.57 1.97
CA THR A 1 -9.95 22.34 2.39
C THR A 1 -9.91 21.11 3.26
N TYR A 2 -8.97 20.19 3.05
CA TYR A 2 -8.75 19.07 3.96
C TYR A 2 -7.91 19.54 5.15
N VAL A 3 -8.27 19.13 6.36
CA VAL A 3 -7.56 19.47 7.60
C VAL A 3 -7.06 18.18 8.21
N GLU A 4 -5.81 18.17 8.66
CA GLU A 4 -5.25 17.05 9.41
C GLU A 4 -5.97 16.93 10.75
N ASP A 5 -6.49 15.74 11.05
CA ASP A 5 -7.14 15.44 12.33
C ASP A 5 -6.59 14.13 12.90
N MET A 6 -5.63 14.29 13.81
CA MET A 6 -5.00 13.17 14.49
C MET A 6 -5.97 12.47 15.44
N ALA A 7 -6.85 13.21 16.12
CA ALA A 7 -7.81 12.63 17.06
C ALA A 7 -8.81 11.71 16.34
N ALA A 8 -9.25 12.11 15.15
CA ALA A 8 -10.12 11.29 14.32
C ALA A 8 -9.42 10.06 13.72
N THR A 9 -8.11 10.13 13.43
CA THR A 9 -7.38 9.07 12.71
C THR A 9 -6.69 8.05 13.62
N VAL A 10 -6.31 8.43 14.85
CA VAL A 10 -5.64 7.55 15.83
C VAL A 10 -6.40 6.23 16.07
N PRO A 11 -7.73 6.21 16.28
CA PRO A 11 -8.46 4.96 16.51
C PRO A 11 -8.44 4.00 15.31
N TYR A 12 -8.28 4.50 14.09
CA TYR A 12 -8.13 3.67 12.89
C TYR A 12 -6.71 3.14 12.77
N ALA A 13 -5.71 3.99 13.02
CA ALA A 13 -4.31 3.62 13.01
C ALA A 13 -3.98 2.56 14.07
N ALA A 14 -4.60 2.62 15.26
CA ALA A 14 -4.41 1.63 16.31
C ALA A 14 -4.79 0.19 15.86
N ARG A 15 -5.86 0.05 15.05
CA ARG A 15 -6.33 -1.25 14.53
C ARG A 15 -5.30 -1.96 13.63
N ILE A 16 -4.34 -1.21 13.10
CA ILE A 16 -3.27 -1.76 12.27
C ILE A 16 -2.28 -2.57 13.10
N PHE A 17 -1.88 -2.02 14.24
CA PHE A 17 -0.76 -2.54 15.04
C PHE A 17 -1.23 -3.36 16.24
N ASP A 18 -2.51 -3.28 16.58
CA ASP A 18 -3.14 -4.12 17.60
C ASP A 18 -4.24 -5.01 16.96
N PRO A 19 -3.94 -6.29 16.69
CA PRO A 19 -4.91 -7.23 16.13
C PRO A 19 -6.17 -7.40 16.98
N ALA A 20 -6.11 -7.16 18.30
CA ALA A 20 -7.28 -7.27 19.18
C ALA A 20 -8.32 -6.18 18.89
N LEU A 21 -7.92 -5.08 18.24
CA LEU A 21 -8.79 -3.98 17.82
C LEU A 21 -9.37 -4.18 16.41
N TRP A 22 -8.89 -5.17 15.64
CA TRP A 22 -9.41 -5.44 14.31
C TRP A 22 -10.76 -6.17 14.35
N ARG A 23 -11.67 -5.79 13.45
CA ARG A 23 -13.05 -6.28 13.35
C ARG A 23 -13.45 -6.40 11.89
N ALA A 24 -13.78 -7.61 11.43
CA ALA A 24 -14.14 -7.88 10.04
C ALA A 24 -15.45 -7.18 9.61
N ASP A 25 -16.39 -7.05 10.56
CA ASP A 25 -17.68 -6.40 10.40
C ASP A 25 -17.60 -4.86 10.40
N GLN A 26 -16.44 -4.29 10.75
CA GLN A 26 -16.20 -2.84 10.75
C GLN A 26 -14.99 -2.46 9.90
N PRO A 27 -15.04 -2.69 8.57
CA PRO A 27 -13.93 -2.35 7.69
C PRO A 27 -13.73 -0.83 7.62
N LEU A 28 -12.48 -0.41 7.46
CA LEU A 28 -12.18 0.97 7.09
C LEU A 28 -12.68 1.22 5.67
N ARG A 29 -13.68 2.08 5.52
CA ARG A 29 -14.19 2.50 4.22
C ARG A 29 -13.38 3.67 3.71
N VAL A 30 -12.79 3.52 2.53
CA VAL A 30 -11.97 4.55 1.90
C VAL A 30 -12.51 4.88 0.51
N VAL A 31 -12.37 6.14 0.11
CA VAL A 31 -12.65 6.61 -1.24
C VAL A 31 -11.33 7.08 -1.84
N LEU A 32 -10.92 6.46 -2.93
CA LEU A 32 -9.71 6.82 -3.68
C LEU A 32 -10.10 7.76 -4.81
N ILE A 33 -9.48 8.94 -4.86
CA ILE A 33 -9.71 9.93 -5.92
C ILE A 33 -8.42 10.06 -6.72
N GLY A 34 -8.48 9.72 -8.01
CA GLY A 34 -7.36 9.75 -8.93
C GLY A 34 -7.82 9.45 -10.35
N THR A 35 -6.90 9.38 -11.30
CA THR A 35 -7.20 8.95 -12.67
C THR A 35 -7.60 7.47 -12.70
N ASP A 36 -8.34 7.03 -13.73
CA ASP A 36 -8.73 5.63 -13.90
C ASP A 36 -7.52 4.66 -13.81
N PHE A 37 -6.38 5.08 -14.38
CA PHE A 37 -5.15 4.30 -14.31
C PHE A 37 -4.61 4.21 -12.87
N GLN A 38 -4.60 5.33 -12.13
CA GLN A 38 -4.17 5.35 -10.73
C GLN A 38 -5.07 4.47 -9.86
N VAL A 39 -6.39 4.62 -9.99
CA VAL A 39 -7.37 3.83 -9.24
C VAL A 39 -7.19 2.34 -9.49
N ARG A 40 -7.06 1.90 -10.75
CA ARG A 40 -6.78 0.50 -11.08
C ARG A 40 -5.49 -0.02 -10.46
N VAL A 41 -4.43 0.79 -10.43
CA VAL A 41 -3.17 0.43 -9.76
C VAL A 41 -3.37 0.29 -8.25
N TRP A 42 -4.08 1.22 -7.61
CA TRP A 42 -4.33 1.17 -6.17
C TRP A 42 -5.23 0.00 -5.77
N GLU A 43 -6.24 -0.32 -6.57
CA GLU A 43 -7.05 -1.53 -6.41
C GLU A 43 -6.21 -2.81 -6.53
N ALA A 44 -5.28 -2.85 -7.50
CA ALA A 44 -4.36 -3.98 -7.63
C ALA A 44 -3.43 -4.09 -6.40
N LEU A 45 -2.98 -2.98 -5.83
CA LEU A 45 -2.19 -2.98 -4.59
C LEU A 45 -2.99 -3.56 -3.41
N LEU A 46 -4.27 -3.20 -3.26
CA LEU A 46 -5.13 -3.69 -2.18
C LEU A 46 -5.31 -5.22 -2.18
N ARG A 47 -5.08 -5.88 -3.33
CA ARG A 47 -5.13 -7.35 -3.45
C ARG A 47 -3.85 -8.05 -3.01
N ILE A 48 -2.77 -7.32 -2.74
CA ILE A 48 -1.49 -7.91 -2.30
C ILE A 48 -1.61 -8.26 -0.80
N PRO A 49 -1.50 -9.54 -0.41
CA PRO A 49 -1.61 -9.94 1.00
C PRO A 49 -0.48 -9.37 1.87
N MET A 50 -0.71 -9.30 3.18
CA MET A 50 0.31 -8.97 4.16
C MET A 50 1.48 -9.97 4.10
N GLY A 51 2.71 -9.46 4.23
CA GLY A 51 3.92 -10.29 4.17
C GLY A 51 4.30 -10.74 2.75
N ARG A 52 3.56 -10.33 1.72
CA ARG A 52 3.87 -10.60 0.32
C ARG A 52 4.31 -9.31 -0.37
N ALA A 53 5.21 -9.46 -1.32
CA ALA A 53 5.63 -8.38 -2.20
C ALA A 53 5.42 -8.77 -3.67
N CYS A 54 5.25 -7.76 -4.52
CA CYS A 54 5.13 -7.93 -5.96
C CYS A 54 5.97 -6.88 -6.68
N THR A 55 6.17 -7.05 -7.98
CA THR A 55 6.92 -6.09 -8.79
C THR A 55 5.98 -5.13 -9.52
N TYR A 56 6.46 -3.93 -9.85
CA TYR A 56 5.70 -3.01 -10.73
C TYR A 56 5.27 -3.67 -12.05
N SER A 57 6.09 -4.56 -12.61
CA SER A 57 5.75 -5.30 -13.83
C SER A 57 4.63 -6.33 -13.61
N SER A 58 4.57 -6.97 -12.45
CA SER A 58 3.47 -7.89 -12.11
C SER A 58 2.14 -7.16 -11.93
N ILE A 59 2.15 -5.97 -11.32
CA ILE A 59 0.97 -5.11 -11.22
C ILE A 59 0.55 -4.67 -12.62
N ALA A 60 1.49 -4.20 -13.45
CA ALA A 60 1.23 -3.77 -14.82
C ALA A 60 0.57 -4.88 -15.65
N ALA A 61 1.06 -6.12 -15.56
CA ALA A 61 0.44 -7.28 -16.19
C ALA A 61 -0.96 -7.57 -15.63
N GLY A 62 -1.12 -7.55 -14.30
CA GLY A 62 -2.39 -7.85 -13.62
C GLY A 62 -3.50 -6.83 -13.92
N ILE A 63 -3.16 -5.59 -14.25
CA ILE A 63 -4.12 -4.58 -14.71
C ILE A 63 -4.31 -4.58 -16.23
N GLY A 64 -3.70 -5.50 -16.99
CA GLY A 64 -3.83 -5.55 -18.46
C GLY A 64 -3.04 -4.48 -19.21
N ALA A 65 -2.00 -3.92 -18.59
CA ALA A 65 -1.10 -2.94 -19.21
C ALA A 65 0.38 -3.37 -19.05
N PRO A 66 0.81 -4.50 -19.61
CA PRO A 66 2.09 -5.15 -19.30
C PRO A 66 3.34 -4.29 -19.56
N SER A 67 3.27 -3.36 -20.52
CA SER A 67 4.36 -2.41 -20.83
C SER A 67 4.43 -1.19 -19.88
N ALA A 68 3.43 -1.01 -19.01
CA ALA A 68 3.25 0.21 -18.22
C ALA A 68 3.99 0.23 -16.86
N SER A 69 5.05 -0.56 -16.68
CA SER A 69 5.74 -0.70 -15.37
C SER A 69 6.20 0.64 -14.78
N ARG A 70 6.70 1.57 -15.60
CA ARG A 70 7.12 2.90 -15.15
C ARG A 70 5.93 3.77 -14.72
N ALA A 71 4.84 3.72 -15.49
CA ALA A 71 3.60 4.44 -15.16
C ALA A 71 2.96 3.88 -13.87
N VAL A 72 3.01 2.57 -13.67
CA VAL A 72 2.63 1.93 -12.39
C VAL A 72 3.48 2.50 -11.26
N GLY A 73 4.81 2.57 -11.39
CA GLY A 73 5.66 3.16 -10.36
C GLY A 73 5.25 4.60 -9.99
N ALA A 74 4.90 5.43 -10.97
CA ALA A 74 4.38 6.78 -10.74
C ALA A 74 3.03 6.76 -10.01
N ALA A 75 2.10 5.90 -10.42
CA ALA A 75 0.80 5.74 -9.76
C ALA A 75 0.93 5.22 -8.31
N VAL A 76 1.85 4.28 -8.05
CA VAL A 76 2.18 3.82 -6.70
C VAL A 76 2.71 4.97 -5.84
N GLY A 77 3.58 5.83 -6.40
CA GLY A 77 4.10 7.00 -5.71
C GLY A 77 3.06 8.10 -5.46
N ALA A 78 2.00 8.15 -6.27
CA ALA A 78 0.87 9.08 -6.12
C ALA A 78 -0.21 8.59 -5.14
N ASN A 79 -0.03 7.42 -4.51
CA ASN A 79 -0.99 6.87 -3.56
C ASN A 79 -1.21 7.83 -2.36
N PRO A 80 -2.44 8.35 -2.15
CA PRO A 80 -2.73 9.29 -1.07
C PRO A 80 -2.86 8.61 0.31
N MET A 81 -3.07 7.29 0.37
CA MET A 81 -3.32 6.54 1.61
C MET A 81 -2.32 5.40 1.75
N SER A 82 -1.08 5.77 2.08
CA SER A 82 -0.02 4.78 2.35
C SER A 82 -0.36 3.89 3.56
N PHE A 83 0.29 2.74 3.63
CA PHE A 83 -0.05 1.65 4.55
C PHE A 83 -1.40 0.96 4.22
N VAL A 84 -2.51 1.71 4.24
CA VAL A 84 -3.86 1.17 3.95
C VAL A 84 -3.91 0.62 2.52
N VAL A 85 -3.53 1.43 1.53
CA VAL A 85 -3.18 0.93 0.21
C VAL A 85 -1.69 0.55 0.27
N PRO A 86 -1.34 -0.74 0.15
CA PRO A 86 -0.03 -1.25 0.56
C PRO A 86 1.04 -1.03 -0.52
N CYS A 87 1.31 0.23 -0.86
CA CYS A 87 2.32 0.62 -1.85
C CYS A 87 3.76 0.22 -1.45
N HIS A 88 4.02 -0.01 -0.16
CA HIS A 88 5.30 -0.54 0.33
C HIS A 88 5.57 -1.98 -0.13
N ARG A 89 4.54 -2.74 -0.51
CA ARG A 89 4.66 -4.11 -1.05
C ARG A 89 5.02 -4.14 -2.55
N ALA A 90 5.07 -3.00 -3.23
CA ALA A 90 5.48 -2.89 -4.63
C ALA A 90 6.99 -2.60 -4.76
N LEU A 91 7.69 -3.42 -5.53
CA LEU A 91 9.15 -3.42 -5.66
C LEU A 91 9.62 -3.29 -7.11
N GLY A 92 10.90 -2.92 -7.29
CA GLY A 92 11.58 -3.05 -8.57
C GLY A 92 11.76 -4.53 -8.98
N LYS A 93 12.02 -4.79 -10.27
CA LYS A 93 12.19 -6.16 -10.81
C LYS A 93 13.33 -6.95 -10.13
N SER A 94 14.37 -6.28 -9.65
CA SER A 94 15.48 -6.91 -8.91
C SER A 94 15.14 -7.25 -7.46
N GLY A 95 13.94 -6.93 -6.98
CA GLY A 95 13.58 -7.02 -5.56
C GLY A 95 14.12 -5.87 -4.71
N ALA A 96 14.90 -4.95 -5.29
CA ALA A 96 15.42 -3.80 -4.56
C ALA A 96 14.30 -2.88 -4.06
N LEU A 97 14.45 -2.40 -2.82
CA LEU A 97 13.63 -1.32 -2.29
C LEU A 97 13.98 -0.03 -3.02
N THR A 98 13.08 0.41 -3.89
CA THR A 98 13.15 1.70 -4.56
C THR A 98 11.97 2.56 -4.14
N GLY A 99 12.14 3.89 -4.26
CA GLY A 99 11.10 4.92 -4.20
C GLY A 99 9.95 4.68 -3.22
N TYR A 100 9.90 5.45 -2.14
CA TYR A 100 8.74 5.49 -1.25
C TYR A 100 8.47 6.92 -0.85
N HIS A 101 7.22 7.38 -1.02
CA HIS A 101 6.82 8.75 -0.72
C HIS A 101 7.27 9.19 0.69
N TRP A 102 7.20 8.26 1.65
CA TRP A 102 7.54 8.49 3.04
C TRP A 102 8.95 8.01 3.46
N GLY A 103 9.81 7.71 2.49
CA GLY A 103 11.21 7.31 2.71
C GLY A 103 11.46 5.81 2.89
N LEU A 104 12.62 5.34 2.42
CA LEU A 104 12.95 3.91 2.40
C LEU A 104 13.05 3.27 3.79
N THR A 105 13.42 4.05 4.82
CA THR A 105 13.45 3.57 6.21
C THR A 105 12.08 3.06 6.65
N ARG A 106 11.00 3.82 6.36
CA ARG A 106 9.63 3.41 6.70
C ARG A 106 9.19 2.20 5.89
N LYS A 107 9.47 2.18 4.58
CA LYS A 107 9.16 1.02 3.71
C LYS A 107 9.81 -0.26 4.25
N ARG A 108 11.08 -0.20 4.65
CA ARG A 108 11.81 -1.33 5.22
C ARG A 108 11.26 -1.75 6.59
N ALA A 109 10.97 -0.80 7.47
CA ALA A 109 10.41 -1.07 8.78
C ALA A 109 9.05 -1.78 8.68
N ILE A 110 8.14 -1.30 7.81
CA ILE A 110 6.82 -1.92 7.61
C ILE A 110 6.97 -3.34 7.06
N LEU A 111 7.80 -3.55 6.04
CA LEU A 111 8.04 -4.89 5.49
C LEU A 111 8.64 -5.85 6.52
N GLY A 112 9.57 -5.37 7.35
CA GLY A 112 10.14 -6.16 8.44
C GLY A 112 9.12 -6.52 9.52
N TRP A 113 8.27 -5.56 9.89
CA TRP A 113 7.16 -5.80 10.82
C TRP A 113 6.17 -6.83 10.26
N GLU A 114 5.75 -6.69 8.99
CA GLU A 114 4.88 -7.69 8.36
C GLU A 114 5.50 -9.09 8.35
N ALA A 115 6.82 -9.19 8.08
CA ALA A 115 7.55 -10.44 8.12
C ALA A 115 7.58 -11.08 9.53
N GLY A 116 7.70 -10.26 10.59
CA GLY A 116 7.60 -10.73 11.97
C GLY A 116 6.22 -11.29 12.31
N GLN A 117 5.15 -10.63 11.85
CA GLN A 117 3.77 -11.03 12.12
C GLN A 117 3.35 -12.34 11.42
N ILE A 118 3.90 -12.64 10.23
CA ILE A 118 3.60 -13.90 9.51
C ILE A 118 4.46 -15.09 9.97
N GLY A 119 5.63 -14.81 10.56
CA GLY A 119 6.57 -15.83 11.01
C GLY A 119 6.36 -16.27 12.47
N SER A 120 5.46 -15.59 13.19
CA SER A 120 5.01 -15.92 14.55
C SER A 120 3.78 -16.82 14.48
#